data_AF-A0A5P8K2S0-F1
#
_entry.id   AF-A0A5P8K2S0-F1
#
_cell.length_a   1.000
_cell.length_b   1.000
_cell.length_c   1.000
_cell.angle_alpha   90.00
_cell.angle_beta   90.00
_cell.angle_gamma   90.00
#
_symmetry.space_group_name_H-M   'P 1'
#
loop_
_entity.id
_entity.type
_entity.pdbx_description
1 polymer ?
#
loop_
_entity_poly.entity_id
_entity_poly.type
_entity_poly.pdbx_seq_one_letter_code
_entity_poly.pdbx_strand_id
1 'polypeptide(L)' 'MSARWYGGLHIRGLDRDQTPITDLYCTACHHHERVTGRAKVTDYLRANPLSEHRARCTPTTT' A
#
# COMPACT_ATOMS: atom_id res chain seq x y z
N MET A 1 -1.48 1.19 25.38
CA MET A 1 -0.97 2.14 24.37
C MET A 1 -0.93 1.42 23.02
N SER A 2 -1.68 1.98 22.05
CA SER A 2 -1.80 1.69 20.61
C SER A 2 -0.92 0.60 19.98
N ALA A 3 -1.49 -0.56 19.68
CA ALA A 3 -0.94 -1.48 18.67
C ALA A 3 -2.03 -2.36 18.05
N ARG A 4 -2.70 -1.85 17.01
CA ARG A 4 -3.28 -2.69 15.94
C ARG A 4 -3.12 -1.96 14.61
N TRP A 5 -1.91 -2.01 14.06
CA TRP A 5 -1.64 -1.59 12.70
C TRP A 5 -1.36 -2.86 11.88
N TYR A 6 -2.30 -3.23 10.99
CA TYR A 6 -2.10 -4.24 9.96
C TYR A 6 -2.31 -3.58 8.59
N GLY A 7 -1.51 -2.54 8.31
CA GLY A 7 -1.36 -1.98 6.98
C GLY A 7 -0.26 -2.72 6.23
N GLY A 8 -0.58 -3.37 5.11
CA GLY A 8 0.38 -4.16 4.33
C GLY A 8 0.59 -3.56 2.95
N LEU A 9 1.86 -3.44 2.56
CA LEU A 9 2.24 -3.22 1.17
C LEU A 9 2.62 -4.57 0.57
N HIS A 10 1.87 -5.03 -0.42
CA HIS A 10 2.17 -6.27 -1.12
C HIS A 10 2.59 -5.95 -2.56
N ILE A 11 3.72 -6.52 -2.98
CA ILE A 11 4.25 -6.35 -4.33
C ILE A 11 4.33 -7.73 -4.97
N ARG A 12 3.80 -7.86 -6.19
CA ARG A 12 3.81 -9.08 -6.99
C ARG A 12 4.08 -8.75 -8.46
N GLY A 13 4.31 -9.78 -9.28
CA GLY A 13 4.58 -9.56 -10.70
C GLY A 13 6.02 -9.08 -10.98
N LEU A 14 6.99 -9.54 -10.18
CA LEU A 14 8.39 -9.10 -10.26
C LEU A 14 9.27 -9.98 -11.15
N ASP A 15 8.76 -11.14 -11.59
CA ASP A 15 9.49 -12.00 -12.50
C ASP A 15 9.57 -11.41 -13.91
N ARG A 16 10.44 -12.00 -14.73
CA ARG A 16 10.61 -11.63 -16.14
C ARG A 16 9.27 -11.71 -16.88
N ASP A 17 9.00 -10.70 -17.70
CA ASP A 17 7.77 -10.55 -18.52
C ASP A 17 6.45 -10.45 -17.75
N GLN A 18 6.48 -10.41 -16.41
CA GLN A 18 5.31 -10.09 -15.61
C GLN A 18 5.13 -8.57 -15.45
N THR A 19 3.89 -8.15 -15.25
CA THR A 19 3.56 -6.74 -14.97
C THR A 19 3.53 -6.54 -13.45
N PRO A 20 4.40 -5.68 -12.89
CA PRO A 20 4.39 -5.42 -11.46
C PRO A 20 3.06 -4.83 -10.99
N ILE A 21 2.58 -5.32 -9.85
CA ILE A 21 1.40 -4.82 -9.15
C ILE A 21 1.79 -4.54 -7.71
N THR A 22 1.37 -3.40 -7.21
CA THR A 22 1.45 -3.04 -5.79
C THR A 22 0.04 -2.88 -5.26
N ASP A 23 -0.24 -3.53 -4.13
CA ASP A 23 -1.48 -3.46 -3.39
C ASP A 23 -1.14 -2.89 -1.99
N LEU A 24 -1.68 -1.71 -1.66
CA LEU A 24 -1.66 -1.14 -0.31
C LEU A 24 -3.02 -1.37 0.32
N TYR A 25 -3.06 -2.07 1.45
CA TYR A 25 -4.29 -2.27 2.21
C TYR A 25 -4.08 -1.92 3.68
N CYS A 26 -4.95 -1.06 4.22
CA CYS A 26 -4.97 -0.69 5.63
C CYS A 26 -6.19 -1.29 6.32
N THR A 27 -5.99 -2.24 7.23
CA THR A 27 -7.11 -2.82 7.98
C THR A 27 -7.74 -1.86 9.00
N ALA A 28 -7.10 -0.72 9.32
CA ALA A 28 -7.61 0.21 10.32
C ALA A 28 -8.71 1.12 9.76
N CYS A 29 -8.53 1.62 8.54
CA CYS A 29 -9.47 2.52 7.86
C CYS A 29 -10.08 1.92 6.60
N HIS A 30 -9.71 0.67 6.28
CA HIS A 30 -10.13 -0.08 5.08
C HIS A 30 -9.70 0.58 3.76
N HIS A 31 -8.72 1.48 3.80
CA HIS A 31 -8.15 2.06 2.59
C HIS A 31 -7.46 0.96 1.76
N HIS A 32 -7.82 0.90 0.49
CA HIS A 32 -7.23 0.00 -0.48
C HIS A 32 -6.83 0.78 -1.73
N GLU A 33 -5.57 0.66 -2.11
CA GLU A 33 -5.03 1.26 -3.32
C GLU A 33 -4.23 0.21 -4.09
N ARG A 34 -4.48 0.12 -5.41
CA ARG A 34 -3.75 -0.76 -6.32
C ARG A 34 -3.10 0.04 -7.42
N VAL A 35 -1.82 -0.21 -7.63
CA VAL A 35 -1.03 0.38 -8.71
C VAL A 35 -0.45 -0.73 -9.58
N THR A 36 -0.64 -0.64 -10.89
CA THR A 36 -0.18 -1.64 -11.87
C THR A 36 0.74 -1.00 -12.88
N GLY A 37 1.81 -1.71 -13.25
CA GLY A 37 2.79 -1.30 -14.25
C GLY A 37 4.09 -0.81 -13.62
N ARG A 38 5.22 -1.19 -14.23
CA ARG A 38 6.55 -1.02 -13.61
C ARG A 38 6.90 0.41 -13.26
N ALA A 39 6.69 1.36 -14.17
CA ALA A 39 6.96 2.78 -13.92
C ALA A 39 6.10 3.32 -12.79
N LYS A 40 4.78 3.09 -12.87
CA LYS A 40 3.82 3.54 -11.85
C LYS A 40 4.11 2.94 -10.47
N VAL A 41 4.40 1.65 -10.40
CA VAL A 41 4.80 0.98 -9.16
C VAL A 41 6.08 1.59 -8.60
N THR A 42 7.08 1.85 -9.44
CA THR A 42 8.34 2.47 -8.98
C THR A 42 8.11 3.85 -8.41
N ASP A 43 7.35 4.70 -9.10
CA ASP A 43 7.03 6.05 -8.65
C ASP A 43 6.17 6.03 -7.38
N TYR A 44 5.20 5.12 -7.32
CA TYR A 44 4.38 4.89 -6.13
C TYR A 44 5.22 4.51 -4.92
N LEU A 45 6.16 3.57 -5.05
CA LEU A 45 7.05 3.16 -3.96
C LEU A 45 8.00 4.28 -3.52
N ARG A 46 8.49 5.09 -4.48
CA ARG A 46 9.33 6.27 -4.18
C ARG A 46 8.60 7.33 -3.35
N ALA A 47 7.28 7.48 -3.55
CA ALA A 47 6.44 8.39 -2.76
C ALA A 47 6.23 7.92 -1.30
N ASN A 48 6.67 6.71 -0.94
CA ASN A 48 6.51 6.12 0.40
C ASN A 48 5.03 6.12 0.86
N PRO A 49 4.17 5.38 0.14
CA PRO A 49 2.71 5.50 0.25
C PRO A 49 2.22 5.01 1.61
N LEU A 50 2.96 4.10 2.23
CA LEU A 50 2.70 3.58 3.56
C LEU A 50 2.88 4.66 4.64
N SER A 51 3.91 5.50 4.51
CA SER A 51 4.13 6.62 5.44
C SER A 51 3.15 7.77 5.19
N GLU A 52 2.86 8.08 3.92
CA GLU A 52 1.84 9.07 3.57
C GLU A 52 0.47 8.67 4.12
N HIS A 53 0.06 7.41 3.88
CA HIS A 53 -1.19 6.89 4.40
C HIS A 53 -1.22 6.94 5.93
N ARG A 54 -0.13 6.52 6.60
CA ARG A 54 -0.03 6.56 8.07
C ARG A 54 -0.27 7.96 8.63
N ALA A 55 0.25 9.00 7.98
CA ALA A 55 0.09 10.38 8.43
C ALA A 55 -1.37 10.89 8.39
N ARG A 56 -2.22 10.27 7.55
CA ARG A 56 -3.62 10.68 7.34
C ARG A 56 -4.64 9.64 7.80
N CYS A 57 -4.18 8.49 8.28
CA CYS A 57 -5.03 7.36 8.62
C CYS A 57 -5.96 7.72 9.79
N THR A 58 -7.26 7.67 9.54
CA THR A 58 -8.30 7.77 10.56
C THR A 58 -8.97 6.39 10.69
N PRO A 59 -8.73 5.65 11.78
CA PRO A 59 -9.33 4.33 11.97
C PRO A 59 -10.86 4.40 11.93
N THR A 60 -11.48 3.47 11.22
CA THR A 60 -12.94 3.29 11.28
C THR A 60 -13.25 2.61 12.59
N THR A 61 -13.84 3.34 13.54
CA THR A 61 -14.34 2.76 14.78
C THR A 61 -15.52 1.85 14.41
N THR A 62 -15.28 0.55 14.35
CA THR A 62 -16.33 -0.47 14.31
C THR A 62 -17.07 -0.50 15.64
#